data_AF-A0A4P5W2D7-F1
#
_entry.id   AF-A0A4P5W2D7-F1
#
_cell.length_a   1.000
_cell.length_b   1.000
_cell.length_c   1.000
_cell.angle_alpha   90.00
_cell.angle_beta   90.00
_cell.angle_gamma   90.00
#
_symmetry.space_group_name_H-M   'P 1'
#
loop_
_entity.id
_entity.type
_entity.pdbx_description
1 polymer ?
#
loop_
_entity_poly.entity_id
_entity_poly.type
_entity_poly.pdbx_seq_one_letter_code
_entity_poly.pdbx_strand_id
1 'polypeptide(L)'
;MARMIFLHGLESGPRGTKARWLAEHYGATTPKLDTSSVKAALAVARRAVAEVPPDVVVASSFGGAVAVALLAEGVWTGPTVLIAPATRRLGRDDRLPANARVVVLHGSADEVIPLNDSRFLVEGSRADLRIVAGGNHRLNIILKDGTLAGVLSALGVVATRP
;
A
#
# COMPACT_ATOMS: atom_id res chain seq x y z
N MET A 1 -19.11 5.31 -5.60
CA MET A 1 -17.76 5.64 -5.08
C MET A 1 -16.94 4.36 -5.06
N ALA A 2 -15.64 4.45 -5.36
CA ALA A 2 -14.75 3.29 -5.29
C ALA A 2 -14.55 2.86 -3.82
N ARG A 3 -14.66 1.57 -3.53
CA ARG A 3 -14.37 0.99 -2.22
C ARG A 3 -12.86 0.86 -2.05
N MET A 4 -12.33 1.40 -0.95
CA MET A 4 -10.91 1.37 -0.65
C MET A 4 -10.66 0.66 0.67
N ILE A 5 -9.70 -0.27 0.66
CA ILE A 5 -9.12 -0.83 1.88
C ILE A 5 -7.71 -0.26 2.05
N PHE A 6 -7.40 0.27 3.23
CA PHE A 6 -6.06 0.66 3.62
C PHE A 6 -5.44 -0.36 4.59
N LEU A 7 -4.28 -0.91 4.25
CA LEU A 7 -3.49 -1.81 5.11
C LEU A 7 -2.37 -1.01 5.79
N HIS A 8 -2.49 -0.82 7.11
CA HIS A 8 -1.61 0.05 7.88
C HIS A 8 -0.24 -0.59 8.18
N GLY A 9 0.75 0.24 8.54
CA GLY A 9 2.09 -0.19 8.96
C GLY A 9 2.14 -0.70 10.41
N LEU A 10 3.29 -1.28 10.81
CA LEU A 10 3.51 -2.03 12.05
C LEU A 10 3.08 -1.30 13.33
N GLU A 11 3.56 -0.06 13.51
CA GLU A 11 3.31 0.78 14.69
C GLU A 11 2.10 1.70 14.51
N SER A 12 1.52 1.71 13.32
CA SER A 12 0.30 2.45 13.05
C SER A 12 -0.92 1.57 13.25
N GLY A 13 -2.10 2.17 13.20
CA GLY A 13 -3.35 1.43 13.24
C GLY A 13 -4.44 2.15 12.46
N PRO A 14 -5.71 1.76 12.64
CA PRO A 14 -6.85 2.38 11.98
C PRO A 14 -6.99 3.89 12.19
N ARG A 15 -6.32 4.46 13.20
CA ARG A 15 -6.31 5.90 13.51
C ARG A 15 -5.00 6.60 13.12
N GLY A 16 -4.11 5.94 12.38
CA GLY A 16 -2.87 6.53 11.88
C GLY A 16 -3.12 7.67 10.89
N THR A 17 -2.11 8.51 10.64
CA THR A 17 -2.23 9.70 9.76
C THR A 17 -2.74 9.34 8.36
N LYS A 18 -2.15 8.32 7.71
CA LYS A 18 -2.58 7.86 6.38
C LYS A 18 -3.97 7.23 6.40
N ALA A 19 -4.30 6.48 7.45
CA ALA A 19 -5.62 5.87 7.60
C ALA A 19 -6.72 6.93 7.70
N ARG A 20 -6.53 7.95 8.56
CA ARG A 20 -7.46 9.07 8.69
C ARG A 20 -7.60 9.86 7.40
N TRP A 21 -6.48 10.20 6.77
CA TRP A 21 -6.51 10.94 5.50
C TRP A 21 -7.27 10.18 4.41
N LEU A 22 -7.02 8.87 4.23
CA LEU A 22 -7.73 8.05 3.25
C LEU A 22 -9.21 7.86 3.61
N ALA A 23 -9.56 7.75 4.90
CA ALA A 23 -10.95 7.69 5.34
C ALA A 23 -11.69 9.02 5.05
N GLU A 24 -11.06 10.15 5.36
CA GLU A 24 -11.64 11.49 5.20
C GLU A 24 -11.83 11.89 3.72
N HIS A 25 -10.86 11.55 2.86
CA HIS A 25 -10.85 11.96 1.45
C HIS A 25 -11.39 10.90 0.48
N TYR A 26 -11.37 9.61 0.84
CA TYR A 26 -11.72 8.50 -0.06
C TYR A 26 -12.70 7.50 0.56
N GLY A 27 -13.13 7.70 1.81
CA GLY A 27 -14.02 6.75 2.50
C GLY A 27 -13.37 5.40 2.76
N ALA A 28 -12.04 5.33 2.83
CA ALA A 28 -11.32 4.09 3.02
C ALA A 28 -11.63 3.41 4.36
N THR A 29 -11.80 2.10 4.35
CA THR A 29 -11.82 1.28 5.56
C THR A 29 -10.39 0.83 5.90
N THR A 30 -10.06 0.80 7.18
CA THR A 30 -8.74 0.33 7.64
C THR A 30 -8.93 -0.79 8.66
N PRO A 31 -8.82 -2.08 8.28
CA PRO A 31 -8.86 -3.15 9.25
C PRO A 31 -7.72 -3.02 10.25
N LYS A 32 -7.97 -3.36 11.52
CA LYS A 32 -6.92 -3.46 12.52
C LYS A 32 -6.13 -4.76 12.26
N LEU A 33 -5.00 -4.64 11.59
CA LEU A 33 -4.13 -5.78 11.32
C LEU A 33 -3.58 -6.35 12.63
N ASP A 34 -3.49 -7.67 12.71
CA ASP A 34 -2.66 -8.34 13.71
C ASP A 34 -1.20 -8.29 13.26
N THR A 35 -0.50 -7.26 13.71
CA THR A 35 0.88 -6.99 13.30
C THR A 35 1.92 -7.85 14.04
N SER A 36 1.50 -8.86 14.81
CA SER A 36 2.40 -9.84 15.44
C SER A 36 3.21 -10.65 14.42
N SER A 37 2.65 -10.86 13.22
CA SER A 37 3.34 -11.49 12.09
C SER A 37 2.67 -11.12 10.77
N VAL A 38 3.40 -11.22 9.65
CA VAL A 38 2.82 -11.04 8.32
C VAL A 38 1.67 -12.04 8.07
N LYS A 39 1.80 -13.28 8.58
CA LYS A 39 0.78 -14.32 8.44
C LYS A 39 -0.53 -13.95 9.14
N ALA A 40 -0.45 -13.44 10.38
CA ALA A 40 -1.63 -13.03 11.14
C ALA A 40 -2.31 -11.81 10.48
N ALA A 41 -1.53 -10.81 10.08
CA ALA A 41 -2.05 -9.65 9.35
C ALA A 41 -2.68 -10.03 8.00
N LEU A 42 -2.07 -10.97 7.27
CA LEU A 42 -2.61 -11.49 6.01
C LEU A 42 -3.95 -12.19 6.22
N ALA A 43 -4.15 -12.94 7.30
CA ALA A 43 -5.44 -13.55 7.61
C ALA A 43 -6.54 -12.49 7.83
N VAL A 44 -6.22 -11.38 8.51
CA VAL A 44 -7.13 -10.24 8.66
C VAL A 44 -7.41 -9.58 7.32
N ALA A 45 -6.38 -9.32 6.52
CA ALA A 45 -6.52 -8.66 5.22
C ALA A 45 -7.35 -9.50 4.22
N ARG A 46 -7.18 -10.83 4.21
CA ARG A 46 -7.99 -11.76 3.42
C ARG A 46 -9.48 -11.64 3.74
N ARG A 47 -9.82 -11.65 5.04
CA ARG A 47 -11.21 -11.49 5.48
C ARG A 47 -11.77 -10.15 5.05
N ALA A 48 -11.02 -9.07 5.25
CA ALA A 48 -11.45 -7.72 4.85
C ALA A 48 -11.73 -7.62 3.35
N VAL A 49 -10.84 -8.17 2.51
CA VAL A 49 -11.03 -8.20 1.04
C VAL A 49 -12.21 -9.09 0.63
N ALA A 50 -12.45 -10.21 1.31
CA ALA A 50 -13.56 -11.11 0.99
C ALA A 50 -14.93 -10.58 1.42
N GLU A 51 -15.03 -10.00 2.63
CA GLU A 51 -16.28 -9.49 3.19
C GLU A 51 -16.73 -8.21 2.48
N VAL A 52 -15.79 -7.32 2.15
CA VAL A 52 -16.05 -6.07 1.44
C VAL A 52 -15.05 -5.92 0.31
N PRO A 53 -15.31 -6.51 -0.87
CA PRO A 53 -14.39 -6.46 -2.00
C PRO A 53 -14.00 -5.01 -2.35
N PRO A 54 -12.73 -4.60 -2.22
CA PRO A 54 -12.34 -3.25 -2.60
C PRO A 54 -12.28 -3.11 -4.12
N ASP A 55 -12.35 -1.88 -4.61
CA ASP A 55 -11.94 -1.51 -5.97
C ASP A 55 -10.44 -1.17 -6.02
N VAL A 56 -9.86 -0.78 -4.88
CA VAL A 56 -8.44 -0.45 -4.72
C VAL A 56 -7.93 -0.79 -3.33
N VAL A 57 -6.72 -1.34 -3.25
CA VAL A 57 -5.98 -1.52 -2.00
C VAL A 57 -4.89 -0.46 -1.90
N VAL A 58 -4.80 0.23 -0.76
CA VAL A 58 -3.65 1.09 -0.43
C VAL A 58 -2.94 0.46 0.76
N ALA A 59 -1.61 0.40 0.75
CA ALA A 59 -0.88 -0.29 1.80
C ALA A 59 0.45 0.38 2.10
N SER A 60 0.86 0.42 3.36
CA SER A 60 2.09 1.11 3.76
C SER A 60 3.01 0.27 4.65
N SER A 61 4.31 0.31 4.37
CA SER A 61 5.37 -0.36 5.16
C SER A 61 5.02 -1.83 5.41
N PHE A 62 4.81 -2.24 6.66
CA PHE A 62 4.34 -3.58 7.02
C PHE A 62 3.07 -4.00 6.27
N GLY A 63 2.06 -3.14 6.18
CA GLY A 63 0.85 -3.41 5.41
C GLY A 63 1.15 -3.59 3.92
N GLY A 64 2.20 -2.95 3.41
CA GLY A 64 2.70 -3.16 2.05
C GLY A 64 3.17 -4.59 1.81
N ALA A 65 3.89 -5.20 2.75
CA ALA A 65 4.26 -6.62 2.67
C ALA A 65 3.04 -7.55 2.69
N VAL A 66 2.01 -7.19 3.47
CA VAL A 66 0.73 -7.93 3.49
C VAL A 66 0.01 -7.82 2.15
N ALA A 67 -0.04 -6.63 1.53
CA ALA A 67 -0.62 -6.44 0.21
C ALA A 67 0.13 -7.22 -0.88
N VAL A 68 1.47 -7.24 -0.81
CA VAL A 68 2.29 -8.06 -1.73
C VAL A 68 1.97 -9.54 -1.55
N ALA A 69 1.80 -10.02 -0.32
CA ALA A 69 1.40 -11.41 -0.08
C ALA A 69 0.01 -11.74 -0.65
N LEU A 70 -0.96 -10.82 -0.53
CA LEU A 70 -2.29 -10.99 -1.17
C LEU A 70 -2.19 -11.10 -2.70
N LEU A 71 -1.33 -10.29 -3.32
CA LEU A 71 -1.07 -10.30 -4.77
C LEU A 71 -0.36 -11.59 -5.21
N ALA A 72 0.69 -11.98 -4.49
CA ALA A 72 1.49 -13.17 -4.79
C ALA A 72 0.65 -14.46 -4.68
N GLU A 73 -0.28 -14.51 -3.72
CA GLU A 73 -1.17 -15.66 -3.52
C GLU A 73 -2.46 -15.59 -4.36
N GLY A 74 -2.61 -14.59 -5.23
CA GLY A 74 -3.75 -14.46 -6.13
C GLY A 74 -5.09 -14.15 -5.45
N VAL A 75 -5.09 -13.84 -4.16
CA VAL A 75 -6.30 -13.45 -3.41
C VAL A 75 -6.85 -12.12 -3.89
N TRP A 76 -5.93 -11.22 -4.24
CA TRP A 76 -6.23 -9.91 -4.77
C TRP A 76 -5.44 -9.73 -6.05
N THR A 77 -6.10 -9.22 -7.09
CA THR A 77 -5.48 -8.95 -8.40
C THR A 77 -5.79 -7.54 -8.92
N GLY A 78 -6.49 -6.73 -8.11
CA GLY A 78 -6.93 -5.41 -8.49
C GLY A 78 -5.89 -4.30 -8.25
N PRO A 79 -6.27 -3.04 -8.56
CA PRO A 79 -5.44 -1.86 -8.35
C PRO A 79 -4.86 -1.78 -6.94
N THR A 80 -3.56 -1.53 -6.85
CA THR A 80 -2.87 -1.44 -5.56
C THR A 80 -1.90 -0.27 -5.53
N VAL A 81 -1.90 0.51 -4.45
CA VAL A 81 -0.86 1.52 -4.15
C VAL A 81 -0.05 1.06 -2.96
N LEU A 82 1.25 0.85 -3.16
CA LEU A 82 2.20 0.49 -2.11
C LEU A 82 3.01 1.72 -1.70
N ILE A 83 3.10 2.00 -0.40
CA ILE A 83 3.82 3.15 0.16
C ILE A 83 4.97 2.65 1.03
N ALA A 84 6.19 2.76 0.53
CA ALA A 84 7.43 2.25 1.14
C ALA A 84 7.29 0.79 1.64
N PRO A 85 6.96 -0.19 0.77
CA PRO A 85 6.62 -1.55 1.18
C PRO A 85 7.79 -2.26 1.87
N ALA A 86 7.54 -2.85 3.05
CA ALA A 86 8.57 -3.52 3.85
C ALA A 86 8.75 -5.02 3.49
N THR A 87 8.53 -5.41 2.23
CA THR A 87 8.45 -6.82 1.79
C THR A 87 9.70 -7.62 2.16
N ARG A 88 10.88 -7.20 1.67
CA ARG A 88 12.15 -7.89 1.93
C ARG A 88 12.60 -7.78 3.37
N ARG A 89 12.37 -6.63 4.01
CA ARG A 89 12.63 -6.44 5.44
C ARG A 89 11.86 -7.43 6.31
N LEU A 90 10.68 -7.87 5.88
CA LEU A 90 9.86 -8.86 6.58
C LEU A 90 10.12 -10.29 6.07
N GLY A 91 11.27 -10.54 5.46
CA GLY A 91 11.75 -11.87 5.08
C GLY A 91 11.07 -12.44 3.84
N ARG A 92 10.49 -11.59 2.98
CA ARG A 92 9.84 -12.01 1.73
C ARG A 92 10.60 -11.48 0.52
N ASP A 93 11.05 -12.36 -0.36
CA ASP A 93 11.70 -12.01 -1.63
C ASP A 93 10.72 -12.12 -2.81
N ASP A 94 9.47 -11.68 -2.62
CA ASP A 94 8.48 -11.67 -3.71
C ASP A 94 8.84 -10.61 -4.77
N ARG A 95 8.54 -10.95 -6.02
CA ARG A 95 8.33 -9.97 -7.09
C ARG A 95 6.85 -9.80 -7.35
N LEU A 96 6.45 -8.63 -7.82
CA LEU A 96 5.06 -8.42 -8.24
C LEU A 96 4.73 -9.26 -9.48
N PRO A 97 3.51 -9.81 -9.57
CA PRO A 97 3.06 -10.50 -10.78
C PRO A 97 3.22 -9.61 -12.03
N ALA A 98 3.57 -10.21 -13.18
CA ALA A 98 3.90 -9.47 -14.40
C ALA A 98 2.84 -8.44 -14.82
N ASN A 99 1.55 -8.81 -14.67
CA ASN A 99 0.41 -7.98 -15.04
C ASN A 99 -0.23 -7.23 -13.85
N ALA A 100 0.46 -7.14 -12.71
CA ALA A 100 -0.08 -6.50 -11.52
C ALA A 100 -0.28 -4.99 -11.75
N ARG A 101 -1.49 -4.49 -11.45
CA ARG A 101 -1.83 -3.06 -11.52
C ARG A 101 -1.39 -2.36 -10.23
N VAL A 102 -0.08 -2.15 -10.10
CA VAL A 102 0.52 -1.63 -8.86
C VAL A 102 1.27 -0.33 -9.12
N VAL A 103 1.09 0.64 -8.24
CA VAL A 103 1.95 1.82 -8.14
C VAL A 103 2.69 1.76 -6.81
N VAL A 104 4.01 1.84 -6.84
CA VAL A 104 4.88 1.88 -5.66
C VAL A 104 5.38 3.30 -5.47
N LEU A 105 5.06 3.90 -4.33
CA LEU A 105 5.62 5.18 -3.88
C LEU A 105 6.75 4.89 -2.88
N HIS A 106 7.97 5.33 -3.18
CA HIS A 106 9.12 5.11 -2.29
C HIS A 106 9.91 6.41 -2.08
N GLY A 107 10.30 6.69 -0.84
CA GLY A 107 11.07 7.88 -0.51
C GLY A 107 12.54 7.74 -0.90
N SER A 108 13.14 8.75 -1.52
CA SER A 108 14.57 8.71 -1.85
C SER A 108 15.47 8.81 -0.61
N ALA A 109 14.94 9.28 0.52
CA ALA A 109 15.62 9.40 1.81
C ALA A 109 15.01 8.43 2.85
N ASP A 110 14.51 7.28 2.39
CA ASP A 110 14.03 6.22 3.27
C ASP A 110 15.23 5.49 3.90
N GLU A 111 15.50 5.79 5.17
CA GLU A 111 16.57 5.16 5.96
C GLU A 111 16.13 3.82 6.60
N VAL A 112 14.86 3.46 6.46
CA VAL A 112 14.24 2.32 7.14
C VAL A 112 14.05 1.14 6.19
N ILE A 113 13.62 1.43 4.95
CA ILE A 113 13.50 0.46 3.85
C ILE A 113 14.36 0.96 2.69
N PRO A 114 15.42 0.21 2.31
CA PRO A 114 16.23 0.57 1.16
C PRO A 114 15.39 0.72 -0.10
N LEU A 115 15.59 1.81 -0.86
CA LEU A 115 14.92 2.01 -2.15
C LEU A 115 15.11 0.82 -3.12
N ASN A 116 16.24 0.11 -3.01
CA ASN A 116 16.53 -1.05 -3.84
C ASN A 116 15.54 -2.21 -3.60
N ASP A 117 14.91 -2.30 -2.43
CA ASP A 117 13.90 -3.33 -2.18
C ASP A 117 12.66 -3.09 -3.03
N SER A 118 12.25 -1.84 -3.23
CA SER A 118 11.17 -1.49 -4.15
C SER A 118 11.56 -1.68 -5.61
N ARG A 119 12.82 -1.42 -5.99
CA ARG A 119 13.33 -1.73 -7.34
C ARG A 119 13.28 -3.23 -7.62
N PHE A 120 13.72 -4.05 -6.67
CA PHE A 120 13.65 -5.49 -6.76
C PHE A 120 12.19 -5.97 -6.87
N LEU A 121 11.29 -5.42 -6.04
CA LEU A 121 9.88 -5.80 -6.00
C LEU A 121 9.17 -5.60 -7.35
N VAL A 122 9.46 -4.50 -8.05
CA VAL A 122 8.80 -4.18 -9.34
C VAL A 122 9.47 -4.83 -10.55
N GLU A 123 10.69 -5.37 -10.40
CA GLU A 123 11.47 -5.94 -11.50
C GLU A 123 10.68 -7.05 -12.24
N GLY A 124 10.59 -6.93 -13.57
CA GLY A 124 9.85 -7.89 -14.40
C GLY A 124 8.33 -7.74 -14.38
N SER A 125 7.79 -6.71 -13.71
CA SER A 125 6.36 -6.40 -13.68
C SER A 125 6.03 -5.10 -14.44
N ARG A 126 4.74 -4.88 -14.70
CA ARG A 126 4.20 -3.60 -15.21
C ARG A 126 3.96 -2.56 -14.11
N ALA A 127 4.44 -2.81 -12.88
CA ALA A 127 4.23 -1.87 -11.79
C ALA A 127 4.99 -0.55 -12.02
N ASP A 128 4.37 0.56 -11.65
CA ASP A 128 4.95 1.89 -11.74
C ASP A 128 5.66 2.22 -10.42
N LEU A 129 6.99 2.38 -10.44
CA LEU A 129 7.77 2.81 -9.28
C LEU A 129 8.02 4.32 -9.35
N ARG A 130 7.41 5.08 -8.44
CA ARG A 130 7.62 6.51 -8.29
C ARG A 130 8.47 6.82 -7.07
N ILE A 131 9.58 7.50 -7.31
CA ILE A 131 10.50 7.93 -6.26
C ILE A 131 10.11 9.34 -5.82
N VAL A 132 9.81 9.49 -4.53
CA VAL A 132 9.49 10.77 -3.90
C VAL A 132 10.79 11.40 -3.41
N ALA A 133 11.27 12.43 -4.11
CA ALA A 133 12.51 13.12 -3.79
C ALA A 133 12.46 13.71 -2.37
N GLY A 134 13.49 13.42 -1.55
CA GLY A 134 13.56 13.84 -0.15
C GLY A 134 12.55 13.15 0.78
N GLY A 135 11.72 12.24 0.25
CA GLY A 135 10.74 11.50 1.04
C GLY A 135 11.43 10.56 2.03
N ASN A 136 11.06 10.66 3.31
CA ASN A 136 11.47 9.71 4.36
C ASN A 136 10.55 8.47 4.38
N HIS A 137 10.86 7.50 5.24
CA HIS A 137 10.08 6.26 5.37
C HIS A 137 8.58 6.47 5.60
N ARG A 138 8.20 7.48 6.40
CA ARG A 138 6.80 7.73 6.74
C ARG A 138 6.01 8.21 5.52
N LEU A 139 6.68 8.85 4.56
CA LEU A 139 6.13 9.44 3.35
C LEU A 139 4.89 10.31 3.61
N ASN A 140 4.80 11.00 4.75
CA ASN A 140 3.64 11.88 5.01
C ASN A 140 3.56 13.08 4.04
N ILE A 141 4.65 13.40 3.34
CA ILE A 141 4.69 14.47 2.34
C ILE A 141 3.71 14.22 1.17
N ILE A 142 3.50 12.94 0.78
CA ILE A 142 2.62 12.56 -0.33
C ILE A 142 1.15 12.90 -0.11
N LEU A 143 0.77 13.13 1.16
CA LEU A 143 -0.58 13.54 1.56
C LEU A 143 -0.80 15.04 1.35
N LYS A 144 0.28 15.82 1.30
CA LYS A 144 0.27 17.29 1.25
C LYS A 144 0.59 17.84 -0.14
N ASP A 145 1.51 17.17 -0.84
CA ASP A 145 1.99 17.61 -2.16
C ASP A 145 1.12 17.12 -3.34
N GLY A 146 0.03 16.41 -3.04
CA GLY A 146 -0.89 15.87 -4.05
C GLY A 146 -0.44 14.57 -4.71
N THR A 147 0.75 14.04 -4.39
CA THR A 147 1.30 12.82 -5.02
C THR A 147 0.36 11.63 -4.87
N LEU A 148 -0.13 11.36 -3.64
CA LEU A 148 -1.02 10.22 -3.41
C LEU A 148 -2.38 10.43 -4.08
N ALA A 149 -2.92 11.65 -4.04
CA ALA A 149 -4.19 11.98 -4.71
C ALA A 149 -4.09 11.80 -6.23
N GLY A 150 -2.99 12.25 -6.84
CA GLY A 150 -2.73 12.09 -8.27
C GLY A 150 -2.61 10.62 -8.69
N VAL A 151 -1.93 9.78 -7.89
CA VAL A 151 -1.86 8.33 -8.13
C VAL A 151 -3.24 7.69 -8.05
N LEU A 152 -4.03 8.01 -7.02
CA LEU A 152 -5.38 7.48 -6.85
C LEU A 152 -6.28 7.89 -8.01
N SER A 153 -6.23 9.16 -8.42
CA SER A 153 -6.96 9.67 -9.60
C SER A 153 -6.58 8.94 -10.88
N ALA A 154 -5.29 8.70 -11.13
CA ALA A 154 -4.81 7.95 -12.29
C ALA A 154 -5.27 6.48 -12.29
N LEU A 155 -5.60 5.92 -11.13
CA LEU A 155 -6.22 4.59 -10.98
C LEU A 155 -7.75 4.61 -11.13
N GLY A 156 -8.35 5.77 -11.41
CA GLY A 156 -9.81 5.95 -11.54
C GLY A 156 -10.52 6.13 -10.20
N VAL A 157 -9.78 6.35 -9.10
CA VAL A 157 -10.36 6.59 -7.77
C VAL A 157 -10.72 8.07 -7.64
N VAL A 158 -11.99 8.35 -7.42
CA VAL A 158 -12.51 9.71 -7.23
C VAL A 158 -12.61 10.02 -5.73
N ALA A 159 -12.12 11.18 -5.31
CA ALA A 159 -12.23 11.64 -3.92
C ALA A 159 -13.70 11.88 -3.54
N THR A 160 -14.03 11.62 -2.27
CA THR A 160 -15.39 11.80 -1.72
C THR A 160 -15.68 13.23 -1.29
N ARG A 161 -14.63 14.05 -1.13
CA ARG A 161 -14.70 15.49 -0.82
C ARG A 161 -13.71 16.25 -1.71
N PRO A 162 -14.14 17.35 -2.37
CA PRO A 162 -13.24 18.25 -3.09
C PRO A 162 -12.30 19.01 -2.15
#